data_AF-R0I6Y4-F1
#
_entry.id   AF-R0I6Y4-F1
#
_cell.length_a   1.000
_cell.length_b   1.000
_cell.length_c   1.000
_cell.angle_alpha   90.00
_cell.angle_beta   90.00
_cell.angle_gamma   90.00
#
_symmetry.space_group_name_H-M   'P 1'
#
loop_
_entity.id
_entity.type
_entity.pdbx_description
1 polymer ?
#
loop_
_entity_poly.entity_id
_entity_poly.type
_entity_poly.pdbx_seq_one_letter_code
_entity_poly.pdbx_strand_id
1 'polypeptide(L)'
;MADAIKKRVLSMVGDLSAPAYDKVAHWCHDAILYKILKLESVTYEPSKEHPHNARTVFSFVVPQEMCNVLSNMHGGAVAMVFDRVTSLTVSPCMKEGFWDAGHVSRNRKFCYF
;
A
#
# COMPACT_ATOMS: atom_id res chain seq x y z
N MET A 1 -1.13 19.15 -9.93
CA MET A 1 -1.01 17.76 -10.42
C MET A 1 -0.54 16.80 -9.33
N ALA A 2 0.54 17.12 -8.60
CA ALA A 2 1.02 16.32 -7.46
C ALA A 2 -0.03 16.08 -6.35
N ASP A 3 -0.84 17.09 -6.01
CA ASP A 3 -1.87 16.95 -4.96
C ASP A 3 -2.98 15.96 -5.31
N ALA A 4 -3.40 15.89 -6.58
CA ALA A 4 -4.43 14.96 -7.03
C ALA A 4 -3.92 13.50 -6.97
N ILE A 5 -2.66 13.29 -7.31
CA ILE A 5 -1.99 11.98 -7.24
C ILE A 5 -1.82 11.55 -5.78
N LYS A 6 -1.35 12.45 -4.91
CA LYS A 6 -1.25 12.20 -3.47
C LYS A 6 -2.61 11.85 -2.88
N LYS A 7 -3.66 12.60 -3.22
CA LYS A 7 -5.04 12.33 -2.77
C LYS A 7 -5.54 10.96 -3.22
N ARG A 8 -5.20 10.54 -4.45
CA ARG A 8 -5.52 9.20 -4.95
C ARG A 8 -4.87 8.10 -4.13
N VAL A 9 -3.55 8.17 -3.90
CA VAL A 9 -2.85 7.16 -3.07
C VAL A 9 -3.42 7.13 -1.65
N LEU A 10 -3.65 8.30 -1.05
CA LEU A 10 -4.23 8.42 0.29
C LEU A 10 -5.62 7.78 0.38
N SER A 11 -6.47 7.94 -0.64
CA SER A 11 -7.80 7.29 -0.65
C SER A 11 -7.75 5.76 -0.57
N MET A 12 -6.64 5.15 -0.99
CA MET A 12 -6.42 3.70 -0.97
C MET A 12 -5.67 3.20 0.27
N VAL A 13 -4.95 4.10 0.97
CA VAL A 13 -4.35 3.83 2.28
C VAL A 13 -5.44 3.84 3.38
N GLY A 14 -6.61 4.38 3.07
CA GLY A 14 -7.78 4.43 3.95
C GLY A 14 -7.89 5.80 4.63
N ASP A 15 -9.07 6.40 4.58
CA ASP A 15 -9.41 7.56 5.41
C ASP A 15 -9.79 7.04 6.81
N LEU A 16 -8.91 7.28 7.78
CA LEU A 16 -9.09 6.92 9.20
C LEU A 16 -10.32 7.59 9.84
N SER A 17 -10.98 8.55 9.16
CA SER A 17 -12.15 9.25 9.67
C SER A 17 -13.51 8.70 9.20
N ALA A 18 -13.52 7.72 8.29
CA ALA A 18 -14.77 7.20 7.72
C ALA A 18 -15.43 6.13 8.62
N PRO A 19 -16.62 6.38 9.21
CA PRO A 19 -17.29 5.46 10.15
C PRO A 19 -17.80 4.16 9.52
N ALA A 20 -17.68 4.00 8.20
CA ALA A 20 -18.09 2.80 7.47
C ALA A 20 -17.02 1.69 7.46
N TYR A 21 -15.76 2.01 7.78
CA TYR A 21 -14.65 1.06 7.69
C TYR A 21 -14.63 0.01 8.82
N ASP A 22 -15.06 0.38 10.04
CA ASP A 22 -15.00 -0.50 11.21
C ASP A 22 -15.87 -1.76 11.11
N LYS A 23 -16.88 -1.79 10.24
CA LYS A 23 -17.80 -2.94 10.10
C LYS A 23 -17.40 -3.95 9.02
N VAL A 24 -16.59 -3.54 8.04
CA VAL A 24 -16.18 -4.39 6.89
C VAL A 24 -14.72 -4.84 7.02
N ALA A 25 -13.86 -4.01 7.61
CA ALA A 25 -12.43 -4.28 7.72
C ALA A 25 -12.07 -5.42 8.66
N HIS A 26 -12.92 -5.76 9.63
CA HIS A 26 -12.61 -6.78 10.64
C HIS A 26 -12.38 -8.19 10.06
N TRP A 27 -12.75 -8.40 8.78
CA TRP A 27 -12.62 -9.67 8.05
C TRP A 27 -11.43 -9.71 7.09
N CYS A 28 -10.75 -8.59 6.86
CA CYS A 28 -9.64 -8.54 5.91
C CYS A 28 -8.31 -8.77 6.63
N HIS A 29 -7.51 -9.72 6.13
CA HIS A 29 -6.23 -10.08 6.75
C HIS A 29 -5.25 -8.90 6.84
N ASP A 30 -5.34 -7.93 5.92
CA ASP A 30 -4.48 -6.75 5.87
C ASP A 30 -5.07 -5.50 6.55
N ALA A 31 -6.18 -5.64 7.30
CA ALA A 31 -6.88 -4.51 7.94
C ALA A 31 -5.99 -3.68 8.88
N ILE A 32 -5.00 -4.31 9.51
CA ILE A 32 -4.02 -3.62 10.36
C ILE A 32 -3.15 -2.63 9.57
N LEU A 33 -2.89 -2.91 8.29
CA LEU A 33 -2.04 -2.06 7.45
C LEU A 33 -2.66 -0.70 7.19
N TYR A 34 -3.98 -0.60 7.08
CA TYR A 34 -4.69 0.67 6.96
C TYR A 34 -4.55 1.55 8.20
N LYS A 35 -4.28 0.96 9.37
CA LYS A 35 -4.13 1.70 10.63
C LYS A 35 -2.70 2.22 10.82
N ILE A 36 -1.71 1.50 10.31
CA ILE A 36 -0.29 1.76 10.63
C ILE A 36 0.49 2.37 9.48
N LEU A 37 0.11 2.10 8.21
CA LEU A 37 0.85 2.62 7.06
C LEU A 37 0.57 4.11 6.88
N LYS A 38 1.63 4.89 6.92
CA LYS A 38 1.64 6.31 6.59
C LYS A 38 2.32 6.52 5.25
N LEU A 39 1.67 7.27 4.37
CA LEU A 39 2.27 7.73 3.12
C LEU A 39 3.13 8.97 3.38
N GLU A 40 4.44 8.85 3.16
CA GLU A 40 5.39 9.95 3.32
C GLU A 40 5.51 10.79 2.05
N SER A 41 5.68 10.15 0.89
CA SER A 41 5.81 10.85 -0.39
C SER A 41 5.35 10.02 -1.58
N VAL A 42 4.98 10.73 -2.65
CA VAL A 42 4.61 10.16 -3.95
C VAL A 42 5.26 11.03 -5.03
N THR A 43 5.94 10.40 -5.98
CA THR A 43 6.35 11.02 -7.24
C THR A 43 5.77 10.26 -8.41
N TYR A 44 5.41 10.98 -9.46
CA TYR A 44 4.93 10.43 -10.72
C TYR A 44 5.50 11.28 -11.85
N GLU A 45 6.50 10.75 -12.53
CA GLU A 45 7.34 11.46 -13.50
C GLU A 45 7.44 10.65 -14.78
N PRO A 46 6.31 10.45 -15.50
CA PRO A 46 6.30 9.62 -16.70
C PRO A 46 7.17 10.25 -17.80
N SER A 47 7.96 9.42 -18.46
CA SER A 47 8.73 9.78 -19.66
C SER A 47 8.33 8.90 -20.84
N LYS A 48 8.83 9.20 -22.04
CA LYS A 48 8.59 8.35 -23.22
C LYS A 48 9.14 6.93 -23.03
N GLU A 49 10.28 6.81 -22.36
CA GLU A 49 10.94 5.53 -22.07
C GLU A 49 10.32 4.82 -20.85
N HIS A 50 9.81 5.60 -19.89
CA HIS A 50 9.23 5.11 -18.65
C HIS A 50 7.85 5.74 -18.39
N PRO A 51 6.80 5.30 -19.11
CA PRO A 51 5.47 5.90 -19.03
C PRO A 51 4.76 5.68 -17.67
N HIS A 52 5.32 4.84 -16.80
CA HIS A 52 4.78 4.48 -15.49
C HIS A 52 5.79 4.71 -14.35
N ASN A 53 6.70 5.67 -14.53
CA ASN A 53 7.69 6.01 -13.51
C ASN A 53 7.00 6.67 -12.31
N ALA A 54 6.70 5.85 -11.31
CA ALA A 54 6.10 6.24 -10.04
C ALA A 54 6.94 5.72 -8.88
N ARG A 55 7.04 6.51 -7.82
CA ARG A 55 7.66 6.10 -6.57
C ARG A 55 6.81 6.57 -5.40
N THR A 56 6.58 5.68 -4.45
CA THR A 56 5.90 6.00 -3.20
C THR A 56 6.78 5.59 -2.03
N VAL A 57 6.79 6.40 -0.98
CA VAL A 57 7.49 6.10 0.27
C VAL A 57 6.46 5.97 1.37
N PHE A 58 6.50 4.85 2.08
CA PHE A 58 5.64 4.58 3.23
C PHE A 58 6.49 4.37 4.49
N SER A 59 5.92 4.73 5.64
CA SER A 59 6.48 4.45 6.95
C SER A 59 5.41 3.84 7.85
N PHE A 60 5.83 3.06 8.86
CA PHE A 60 4.97 2.57 9.93
C PHE A 60 5.83 2.13 11.11
N VAL A 61 5.21 2.03 12.29
CA VAL A 61 5.80 1.38 13.46
C VAL A 61 5.30 -0.05 13.49
N VAL A 62 6.19 -1.03 13.63
CA VAL A 62 5.83 -2.45 13.67
C VAL A 62 5.07 -2.73 14.98
N PRO A 63 3.78 -3.11 14.92
CA PRO A 63 3.02 -3.49 16.11
C PRO A 63 3.37 -4.92 16.54
N GLN A 64 3.23 -5.23 17.83
CA GLN A 64 3.58 -6.55 18.38
C GLN A 64 2.75 -7.68 17.74
N GLU A 65 1.52 -7.37 17.32
CA GLU A 65 0.59 -8.27 16.62
C GLU A 65 1.13 -8.73 15.25
N MET A 66 2.11 -8.01 14.69
CA MET A 66 2.79 -8.37 13.44
C MET A 66 4.12 -9.09 13.68
N CYS A 67 4.49 -9.34 14.93
CA CYS A 67 5.71 -10.03 15.29
C CYS A 67 5.49 -11.54 15.47
N ASN A 68 6.56 -12.31 15.30
CA ASN A 68 6.65 -13.70 15.70
C ASN A 68 6.96 -13.81 17.21
N VAL A 69 7.07 -15.05 17.71
CA VAL A 69 7.33 -15.34 19.13
C VAL A 69 8.66 -14.79 19.66
N LEU A 70 9.59 -14.41 18.78
CA LEU A 70 10.88 -13.80 19.13
C LEU A 70 10.85 -12.26 19.03
N SER A 71 9.66 -11.67 18.88
CA SER A 71 9.45 -10.22 18.70
C SER A 71 10.11 -9.62 17.43
N ASN A 72 10.46 -10.47 16.46
CA ASN A 72 10.81 -10.02 15.12
C ASN A 72 9.57 -9.92 14.25
N MET A 73 9.52 -9.00 13.30
CA MET A 73 8.40 -8.93 12.36
C MET A 73 8.21 -10.28 11.64
N HIS A 74 7.01 -10.86 11.75
CA HIS A 74 6.72 -12.18 11.20
C HIS A 74 6.89 -12.15 9.67
N GLY A 75 7.53 -13.17 9.08
CA GLY A 75 7.78 -13.18 7.63
C GLY A 75 6.50 -13.02 6.79
N GLY A 76 5.40 -13.64 7.21
CA GLY A 76 4.09 -13.43 6.57
C GLY A 76 3.57 -11.99 6.69
N ALA A 77 3.85 -11.30 7.80
CA ALA A 77 3.48 -9.91 7.99
C ALA A 77 4.32 -8.98 7.11
N VAL A 78 5.62 -9.26 6.96
CA VAL A 78 6.50 -8.55 6.03
C VAL A 78 6.00 -8.74 4.58
N ALA A 79 5.72 -9.97 4.16
CA ALA A 79 5.19 -10.26 2.83
C ALA A 79 3.87 -9.52 2.55
N MET A 80 3.01 -9.40 3.54
CA MET A 80 1.74 -8.67 3.44
C MET A 80 1.96 -7.16 3.28
N VAL A 81 2.88 -6.55 4.05
CA VAL A 81 3.26 -5.13 3.88
C VAL A 81 3.76 -4.88 2.47
N PHE A 82 4.67 -5.72 1.98
CA PHE A 82 5.18 -5.59 0.62
C PHE A 82 4.09 -5.75 -0.44
N ASP A 83 3.11 -6.64 -0.24
CA ASP A 83 1.94 -6.74 -1.14
C ASP A 83 1.29 -5.39 -1.29
N ARG A 84 0.90 -4.85 -0.12
CA ARG A 84 0.08 -3.68 -0.01
C ARG A 84 0.77 -2.49 -0.63
N VAL A 85 2.01 -2.23 -0.26
CA VAL A 85 2.74 -1.07 -0.78
C VAL A 85 3.03 -1.22 -2.26
N THR A 86 3.27 -2.44 -2.79
CA THR A 86 3.43 -2.62 -4.25
C THR A 86 2.14 -2.31 -5.00
N SER A 87 0.97 -2.77 -4.53
CA SER A 87 -0.32 -2.42 -5.12
C SER A 87 -0.60 -0.91 -5.03
N LEU A 88 -0.31 -0.28 -3.89
CA LEU A 88 -0.48 1.15 -3.69
C LEU A 88 0.47 1.99 -4.56
N THR A 89 1.68 1.50 -4.83
CA THR A 89 2.69 2.19 -5.65
C THR A 89 2.25 2.32 -7.11
N VAL A 90 1.38 1.43 -7.59
CA VAL A 90 0.84 1.50 -8.96
C VAL A 90 -0.29 2.53 -9.09
N SER A 91 -0.91 2.92 -7.97
CA SER A 91 -2.07 3.82 -8.01
C SER A 91 -1.86 5.21 -8.63
N PRO A 92 -0.67 5.84 -8.55
CA PRO A 92 -0.34 7.05 -9.31
C PRO A 92 -0.48 6.88 -10.83
N CYS A 93 -0.21 5.68 -11.34
CA CYS A 93 -0.25 5.35 -12.77
C CYS A 93 -1.65 5.00 -13.29
N MET A 94 -2.64 4.89 -12.40
CA MET A 94 -4.00 4.51 -12.78
C MET A 94 -4.63 5.52 -13.74
N LYS A 95 -5.31 5.00 -14.76
CA LYS A 95 -6.10 5.77 -15.71
C LYS A 95 -7.18 4.85 -16.26
N GLU A 96 -8.21 5.42 -16.87
CA GLU A 96 -9.26 4.64 -17.52
C GLU A 96 -8.65 3.58 -18.47
N GLY A 97 -9.05 2.32 -18.30
CA GLY A 97 -8.54 1.17 -19.04
C GLY A 97 -7.17 0.65 -18.60
N PHE A 98 -6.54 1.22 -17.56
CA PHE A 98 -5.26 0.77 -17.03
C PHE A 98 -5.22 0.85 -15.50
N TRP A 99 -5.32 -0.32 -14.86
CA TRP A 99 -5.26 -0.49 -13.39
C TRP A 99 -6.38 0.22 -12.62
N ASP A 100 -7.45 0.65 -13.28
CA ASP A 100 -8.54 1.46 -12.73
C ASP A 100 -9.48 0.72 -11.76
N ALA A 101 -9.45 -0.61 -11.73
CA ALA A 101 -10.34 -1.43 -10.88
C ALA A 101 -9.68 -2.03 -9.62
N GLY A 102 -8.43 -1.69 -9.29
CA GLY A 102 -7.76 -2.25 -8.10
C GLY A 102 -7.44 -3.74 -8.27
N HIS A 103 -6.41 -4.04 -9.07
CA HIS A 103 -6.05 -5.43 -9.41
C HIS A 103 -5.27 -6.13 -8.29
N VAL A 104 -5.30 -7.46 -8.30
CA VAL A 104 -4.56 -8.34 -7.40
C VAL A 104 -3.14 -8.62 -7.89
N SER A 105 -2.20 -8.69 -6.94
CA SER A 105 -0.83 -9.15 -7.18
C SER A 105 -0.83 -10.58 -7.73
N ARG A 106 -0.16 -10.81 -8.87
CA ARG A 106 -0.12 -12.13 -9.53
C ARG A 106 1.10 -12.96 -9.14
N ASN A 107 2.23 -12.30 -8.90
CA ASN A 107 3.49 -12.95 -8.54
C ASN A 107 4.32 -11.97 -7.70
N ARG A 108 4.80 -12.43 -6.55
CA ARG A 108 5.76 -11.71 -5.71
C ARG A 108 6.79 -12.69 -5.17
N LYS A 109 8.06 -12.29 -5.22
CA LYS A 109 9.19 -13.05 -4.67
C LYS A 109 9.87 -12.19 -3.62
N PHE A 110 10.09 -12.76 -2.44
CA PHE A 110 10.75 -12.09 -1.32
C PHE A 110 12.02 -12.83 -0.95
N CYS A 111 13.05 -12.07 -0.59
CA CYS A 111 14.22 -12.56 0.11
C CYS A 111 14.35 -11.76 1.41
N TYR A 112 14.44 -12.49 2.52
CA TYR A 112 14.73 -11.91 3.83
C TYR A 112 16.24 -11.99 4.04
N PHE A 113 16.83 -10.93 4.59
CA PHE A 113 18.25 -10.85 4.95
C PHE A 113 18.41 -10.82 6.46
#